data_AF-A0AAV5UXJ9-F1
#
_entry.id   AF-A0AAV5UXJ9-F1
#
_cell.length_a   1.000
_cell.length_b   1.000
_cell.length_c   1.000
_cell.angle_alpha   90.00
_cell.angle_beta   90.00
_cell.angle_gamma   90.00
#
_symmetry.space_group_name_H-M   'P 1'
#
loop_
_entity.id
_entity.type
_entity.pdbx_description
1 polymer ?
#
loop_
_entity_poly.entity_id
_entity_poly.type
_entity_poly.pdbx_seq_one_letter_code
_entity_poly.pdbx_strand_id
1 'polypeptide(L)'
;CLGYSWYLAADMQMYLFTPLLIIPLALKPITGLVVATLVFTFSTAVNIFLVYYYHWPVSDTLHEYYMKLYKLYFRNYSMLMYESPLIRCQIYIMGLMVGWFMQTKKQMKIHPV
;
A
#
# COMPACT_ATOMS: atom_id res chain seq x y z
N CYS A 1 20.38 -11.68 4.54
CA CYS A 1 19.66 -11.77 3.25
C CYS A 1 19.50 -10.36 2.70
N LEU A 2 19.61 -10.14 1.39
CA LEU A 2 19.55 -8.80 0.79
C LEU A 2 18.23 -8.10 1.19
N GLY A 3 18.27 -7.00 1.94
CA GLY A 3 17.03 -6.26 2.29
C GLY A 3 16.23 -5.85 1.06
N TYR A 4 16.91 -5.62 -0.08
CA TYR A 4 16.29 -5.33 -1.36
C TYR A 4 15.44 -6.48 -1.94
N SER A 5 15.79 -7.74 -1.67
CA SER A 5 15.00 -8.88 -2.18
C SER A 5 13.63 -8.96 -1.50
N TRP A 6 13.48 -8.39 -0.31
CA TRP A 6 12.18 -8.31 0.36
C TRP A 6 11.22 -7.36 -0.37
N TYR A 7 11.69 -6.23 -0.89
CA TYR A 7 10.88 -5.33 -1.73
C TYR A 7 10.40 -6.05 -3.00
N LEU A 8 11.30 -6.77 -3.67
CA LEU A 8 10.95 -7.54 -4.86
C LEU A 8 9.90 -8.63 -4.56
N ALA A 9 10.02 -9.31 -3.41
CA ALA A 9 9.04 -10.31 -2.98
C ALA A 9 7.67 -9.70 -2.67
N ALA A 10 7.63 -8.55 -2.00
CA ALA A 10 6.39 -7.83 -1.72
C ALA A 10 5.69 -7.38 -3.01
N ASP A 11 6.45 -6.88 -3.98
CA ASP A 11 5.93 -6.45 -5.29
C ASP A 11 5.33 -7.63 -6.07
N MET A 12 5.97 -8.81 -6.02
CA MET A 12 5.44 -10.02 -6.65
C MET A 12 4.13 -10.49 -5.99
N GLN A 13 4.01 -10.36 -4.66
CA GLN A 13 2.77 -10.66 -3.95
C GLN A 13 1.65 -9.72 -4.40
N MET A 14 1.92 -8.42 -4.50
CA MET A 14 0.93 -7.45 -4.99
C MET A 14 0.55 -7.71 -6.46
N TYR A 15 1.54 -8.06 -7.31
CA TYR A 15 1.31 -8.42 -8.70
C TYR A 15 0.34 -9.60 -8.87
N LEU A 16 0.41 -10.58 -7.97
CA LEU A 16 -0.51 -11.73 -7.99
C LEU A 16 -1.97 -11.32 -7.72
N PHE A 17 -2.20 -10.26 -6.94
CA PHE A 17 -3.55 -9.71 -6.69
C PHE A 17 -4.02 -8.74 -7.77
N THR A 18 -3.15 -8.29 -8.66
CA THR A 18 -3.46 -7.31 -9.70
C THR A 18 -4.61 -7.70 -10.65
N PRO A 19 -4.78 -8.97 -11.07
CA PRO A 19 -5.93 -9.38 -11.86
C PRO A 19 -7.27 -9.03 -11.18
N LEU A 20 -7.34 -9.11 -9.86
CA LEU A 20 -8.54 -8.74 -9.09
C LEU A 20 -8.91 -7.26 -9.24
N LEU A 21 -7.92 -6.40 -9.48
CA LEU A 21 -8.12 -4.96 -9.71
C LEU A 21 -8.33 -4.64 -11.19
N ILE A 22 -7.57 -5.27 -12.10
CA ILE A 22 -7.63 -4.98 -13.54
C ILE A 22 -8.89 -5.54 -14.19
N ILE A 23 -9.33 -6.75 -13.85
CA ILE A 23 -10.52 -7.38 -14.45
C ILE A 23 -11.78 -6.50 -14.28
N PRO A 24 -12.15 -6.03 -13.07
CA PRO A 24 -13.31 -5.17 -12.91
C PRO A 24 -13.12 -3.81 -13.60
N LEU A 25 -11.89 -3.31 -13.71
CA LEU A 25 -11.56 -2.06 -14.38
C LEU A 25 -11.68 -2.17 -15.92
N ALA A 26 -11.37 -3.34 -16.48
CA ALA A 26 -11.49 -3.65 -17.90
C ALA A 26 -12.96 -3.84 -18.34
N LEU A 27 -13.81 -4.41 -17.47
CA LEU A 27 -15.23 -4.60 -17.75
C LEU A 27 -16.01 -3.28 -17.66
N LYS A 28 -15.88 -2.56 -16.54
CA LYS A 28 -16.48 -1.24 -16.35
C LYS A 28 -15.56 -0.35 -15.51
N PRO A 29 -15.22 0.86 -15.98
CA PRO A 29 -14.30 1.74 -15.26
C PRO A 29 -14.80 2.09 -13.85
N ILE A 30 -16.12 2.26 -13.69
CA ILE A 30 -16.73 2.60 -12.40
C ILE A 30 -16.56 1.47 -11.39
N THR A 31 -16.72 0.20 -11.81
CA THR A 31 -16.57 -0.94 -10.88
C THR A 31 -15.13 -1.10 -10.44
N GLY A 32 -14.16 -0.93 -11.35
CA GLY A 32 -12.75 -0.96 -10.98
C GLY A 32 -12.37 0.18 -10.02
N LEU A 33 -12.92 1.38 -10.21
CA LEU A 33 -12.67 2.52 -9.32
C LEU A 33 -13.26 2.32 -7.93
N VAL A 34 -14.47 1.75 -7.84
CA VAL A 34 -15.09 1.38 -6.55
C VAL A 34 -14.24 0.33 -5.82
N VAL A 35 -13.80 -0.72 -6.51
CA VAL A 35 -12.94 -1.76 -5.93
C VAL A 35 -11.60 -1.17 -5.47
N ALA A 36 -10.94 -0.37 -6.30
CA ALA A 36 -9.69 0.29 -5.93
C ALA A 36 -9.84 1.16 -4.68
N THR A 37 -10.92 1.94 -4.59
CA THR A 37 -11.22 2.79 -3.44
C THR A 37 -11.50 1.98 -2.18
N LEU A 38 -12.23 0.86 -2.30
CA LEU A 38 -12.48 -0.05 -1.18
C LEU A 38 -11.20 -0.69 -0.65
N VAL A 39 -10.33 -1.20 -1.53
CA VAL A 39 -9.05 -1.78 -1.09
C VAL A 39 -8.12 -0.73 -0.48
N PHE A 40 -8.11 0.49 -1.04
CA PHE A 40 -7.33 1.61 -0.51
C PHE A 40 -7.79 2.02 0.90
N THR A 41 -9.10 2.21 1.08
CA THR A 41 -9.68 2.58 2.37
C THR A 41 -9.50 1.47 3.40
N PHE A 42 -9.66 0.20 3.01
CA PHE A 42 -9.38 -0.95 3.87
C PHE A 42 -7.93 -0.99 4.33
N SER A 43 -6.96 -0.84 3.42
CA SER A 43 -5.53 -0.78 3.78
C SER A 43 -5.23 0.37 4.75
N THR A 44 -5.85 1.54 4.54
CA THR A 44 -5.69 2.70 5.43
C THR A 44 -6.31 2.44 6.81
N ALA A 45 -7.50 1.85 6.87
CA ALA A 45 -8.18 1.52 8.11
C ALA A 45 -7.39 0.49 8.94
N VAL A 46 -6.85 -0.54 8.29
CA VAL A 46 -5.99 -1.55 8.96
C VAL A 46 -4.74 -0.90 9.53
N ASN A 47 -4.09 0.00 8.78
CA ASN A 47 -2.93 0.75 9.28
C ASN A 47 -3.26 1.56 10.54
N ILE A 48 -4.33 2.36 10.50
CA ILE A 48 -4.77 3.17 11.64
C ILE A 48 -5.11 2.28 12.84
N PHE A 49 -5.83 1.19 12.60
CA PHE A 49 -6.20 0.24 13.64
C PHE A 49 -4.97 -0.39 14.32
N LEU A 50 -3.98 -0.81 13.55
CA LEU A 50 -2.75 -1.39 14.09
C LEU A 50 -1.97 -0.38 14.95
N VAL A 51 -1.83 0.85 14.47
CA VAL A 51 -1.17 1.93 15.23
C VAL A 51 -1.92 2.23 16.53
N TYR A 52 -3.26 2.28 16.48
CA TYR A 52 -4.08 2.53 17.66
C TYR A 52 -4.01 1.38 18.68
N TYR A 53 -4.09 0.13 18.23
CA TYR A 53 -4.11 -1.04 19.10
C TYR A 53 -2.75 -1.33 19.75
N TYR A 54 -1.65 -1.15 19.01
CA TYR A 54 -0.31 -1.42 19.50
C TYR A 54 0.41 -0.19 20.05
N HIS A 55 -0.22 0.98 20.05
CA HIS A 55 0.33 2.25 20.52
C HIS A 55 1.74 2.54 19.97
N TRP A 56 1.93 2.32 18.67
CA TRP A 56 3.24 2.46 18.04
C TRP A 56 3.68 3.93 17.94
N PRO A 57 4.97 4.24 18.19
CA PRO A 57 5.50 5.60 18.13
C PRO A 57 5.59 6.12 16.69
N VAL A 58 5.50 7.44 16.54
CA VAL A 58 5.40 8.14 15.24
C VAL A 58 6.72 8.17 14.44
N SER A 59 7.88 8.02 15.08
CA SER A 59 9.19 8.03 14.38
C SER A 59 10.17 6.99 14.89
N ASP A 60 11.06 6.54 14.00
CA ASP A 60 12.15 5.61 14.30
C ASP A 60 13.18 6.19 15.30
N THR A 61 13.31 7.52 15.38
CA THR A 61 14.21 8.19 16.33
C THR A 61 13.68 8.19 17.77
N LEU A 62 12.37 8.28 17.96
CA LEU A 62 11.72 8.00 19.25
C LEU A 62 11.60 6.49 19.50
N HIS A 63 11.49 5.69 18.44
CA HIS A 63 11.41 4.23 18.50
C HIS A 63 12.59 3.63 19.25
N GLU A 64 13.84 4.02 18.94
CA GLU A 64 15.05 3.46 19.58
C GLU A 64 15.08 3.68 21.11
N TYR A 65 14.51 4.80 21.61
CA TYR A 65 14.38 5.09 23.03
C TYR A 65 13.34 4.18 23.72
N TYR A 66 12.17 3.95 23.11
CA TYR A 66 11.15 3.03 23.61
C TYR A 66 11.50 1.54 23.36
N MET A 67 12.38 1.25 22.39
CA MET A 67 12.86 -0.09 21.99
C MET A 67 13.62 -0.78 23.11
N LYS A 68 14.27 -0.01 24.00
CA LYS A 68 15.00 -0.53 25.16
C LYS A 68 14.07 -1.00 26.28
N LEU A 69 12.86 -0.43 26.39
CA LEU A 69 11.88 -0.76 27.42
C LEU A 69 10.92 -1.90 27.01
N TYR A 70 10.57 -2.01 25.73
CA TYR A 70 9.49 -2.88 25.25
C TYR A 70 9.91 -3.81 24.09
N LYS A 71 10.90 -4.69 24.33
CA LYS A 71 11.38 -5.69 23.35
C LYS A 71 10.29 -6.58 22.74
N LEU A 72 9.16 -6.76 23.42
CA LEU A 72 8.06 -7.63 22.96
C LEU A 72 7.30 -7.07 21.74
N TYR A 73 7.24 -5.74 21.58
CA TYR A 73 6.43 -5.07 20.56
C TYR A 73 7.17 -4.84 19.25
N PHE A 74 8.50 -4.92 19.27
CA PHE A 74 9.37 -4.68 18.11
C PHE A 74 9.11 -5.64 16.95
N ARG A 75 8.99 -6.95 17.25
CA ARG A 75 8.77 -7.97 16.21
C ARG A 75 7.44 -7.79 15.49
N ASN A 76 6.42 -7.33 16.21
CA ASN A 76 5.11 -7.08 15.65
C ASN A 76 5.12 -5.80 14.79
N TYR A 77 5.82 -4.74 15.23
CA TYR A 77 5.98 -3.51 14.45
C TYR A 77 6.70 -3.76 13.12
N SER A 78 7.86 -4.44 13.16
CA SER A 78 8.64 -4.70 11.95
C SER A 78 7.84 -5.53 10.96
N MET A 79 7.17 -6.60 11.40
CA MET A 79 6.42 -7.49 10.51
C MET A 79 5.10 -6.87 10.00
N LEU A 80 4.33 -6.21 10.86
CA LEU A 80 2.96 -5.77 10.53
C LEU A 80 2.91 -4.37 9.91
N MET A 81 3.91 -3.53 10.18
CA MET A 81 3.94 -2.15 9.70
C MET A 81 5.06 -1.91 8.70
N TYR A 82 6.31 -2.30 9.01
CA TYR A 82 7.43 -1.97 8.11
C TYR A 82 7.54 -2.95 6.93
N GLU A 83 7.40 -4.25 7.23
CA GLU A 83 7.57 -5.38 6.31
C GLU A 83 6.26 -5.99 5.82
N SER A 84 5.13 -5.33 6.09
CA SER A 84 3.84 -5.82 5.62
C SER A 84 3.56 -5.33 4.19
N PRO A 85 3.18 -6.20 3.25
CA PRO A 85 2.78 -5.77 1.91
C PRO A 85 1.47 -4.96 1.94
N LEU A 86 0.59 -5.21 2.91
CA LEU A 86 -0.73 -4.58 3.03
C LEU A 86 -0.66 -3.06 3.12
N ILE A 87 0.34 -2.55 3.82
CA ILE A 87 0.52 -1.11 4.06
C ILE A 87 1.05 -0.39 2.82
N ARG A 88 1.60 -1.12 1.85
CA ARG A 88 2.16 -0.60 0.60
C ARG A 88 1.22 -0.74 -0.60
N CYS A 89 0.16 -1.54 -0.46
CA CYS A 89 -0.88 -1.71 -1.48
C CYS A 89 -1.47 -0.37 -1.96
N GLN A 90 -1.52 0.66 -1.09
CA GLN A 90 -2.00 1.99 -1.44
C GLN A 90 -1.25 2.60 -2.64
N ILE A 91 0.08 2.59 -2.59
CA ILE A 91 0.94 3.18 -3.63
C ILE A 91 0.83 2.35 -4.92
N TYR A 92 0.75 1.03 -4.78
CA TYR A 92 0.55 0.11 -5.89
C TYR A 92 -0.77 0.38 -6.64
N ILE A 93 -1.88 0.54 -5.90
CA ILE A 93 -3.20 0.86 -6.46
C ILE A 93 -3.19 2.21 -7.17
N MET A 94 -2.55 3.23 -6.57
CA MET A 94 -2.41 4.54 -7.20
C MET A 94 -1.67 4.46 -8.54
N GLY A 95 -0.54 3.73 -8.59
CA GLY A 95 0.19 3.48 -9.82
C GLY A 95 -0.65 2.77 -10.89
N LEU A 96 -1.42 1.75 -10.49
CA LEU A 96 -2.32 1.02 -11.38
C LEU A 96 -3.41 1.93 -11.97
N MET A 97 -4.04 2.76 -11.15
CA MET A 97 -5.08 3.70 -11.59
C MET A 97 -4.53 4.73 -12.57
N VAL A 98 -3.34 5.28 -12.29
CA VAL A 98 -2.66 6.22 -13.19
C VAL A 98 -2.33 5.53 -14.53
N GLY A 99 -1.78 4.32 -14.49
CA GLY A 99 -1.49 3.54 -15.70
C GLY A 99 -2.75 3.29 -16.56
N TRP A 100 -3.86 2.93 -15.92
CA TRP A 100 -5.14 2.76 -16.60
C TRP A 100 -5.66 4.07 -17.21
N PHE A 101 -5.56 5.18 -16.48
CA PHE A 101 -5.96 6.50 -16.97
C PHE A 101 -5.15 6.90 -18.22
N MET A 102 -3.82 6.72 -18.18
CA MET A 102 -2.94 6.97 -19.32
C MET A 102 -3.27 6.09 -20.52
N GLN A 103 -3.60 4.82 -20.30
CA GLN A 103 -4.01 3.92 -21.38
C GLN A 103 -5.36 4.31 -22.01
N THR A 104 -6.28 4.84 -21.20
CA THR A 104 -7.63 5.24 -21.66
C THR A 104 -7.60 6.59 -22.38
N LYS A 105 -6.75 7.53 -21.96
CA LYS A 105 -6.62 8.86 -22.55
C LYS A 105 -5.26 9.02 -23.24
N LYS A 106 -5.17 8.57 -24.49
CA LYS A 106 -3.95 8.65 -25.31
C LYS A 106 -3.50 10.08 -25.64
N GLN A 107 -4.42 11.04 -25.62
CA GLN A 107 -4.12 12.46 -25.84
C GLN A 107 -4.83 13.29 -24.78
N MET A 108 -4.04 14.05 -24.01
CA MET A 108 -4.54 15.08 -23.12
C MET A 108 -4.38 16.43 -23.81
N LYS A 109 -5.50 17.11 -24.07
CA LYS A 109 -5.45 18.52 -24.51
C LYS A 109 -5.09 19.36 -23.29
N ILE A 110 -3.80 19.59 -23.10
CA ILE A 110 -3.31 20.57 -22.13
C ILE A 110 -3.46 21.93 -22.81
N HIS A 111 -4.32 22.79 -22.27
CA HIS A 111 -4.39 24.17 -22.75
C HIS A 111 -3.05 24.84 -22.42
N PRO A 112 -2.30 25.35 -23.41
CA PRO A 112 -1.12 26.15 -23.10
C PRO A 112 -1.64 27.41 -22.44
N VAL A 113 -1.27 27.62 -21.18
CA VAL A 113 -1.48 28.89 -20.49
C VAL A 113 -0.32 29.80 -20.87
#